data_AF-A0A534CG95-F1
#
_entry.id   AF-A0A534CG95-F1
#
_cell.length_a   1.000
_cell.length_b   1.000
_cell.length_c   1.000
_cell.angle_alpha   90.00
_cell.angle_beta   90.00
_cell.angle_gamma   90.00
#
_symmetry.space_group_name_H-M   'P 1'
#
loop_
_entity.id
_entity.type
_entity.pdbx_description
1 polymer ?
#
loop_
_entity_poly.entity_id
_entity_poly.type
_entity_poly.pdbx_seq_one_letter_code
_entity_poly.pdbx_strand_id
1 'polypeptide(L)' 'MSAIKGNPVNIYENFSSSGFKLIGSFVSARRAGKFLGISGSTVIKYKNSGAIFKDRYKFSSK' A
#
# COMPACT_ATOMS: atom_id res chain seq x y z
N MET A 1 5.37 -6.34 -26.81
CA MET A 1 5.39 -6.66 -25.36
C MET A 1 5.52 -5.35 -24.59
N SER A 2 4.42 -4.66 -24.31
CA SER A 2 4.47 -3.51 -23.40
C SER A 2 4.90 -4.03 -22.04
N ALA A 3 6.03 -3.54 -21.52
CA ALA A 3 6.42 -3.76 -20.15
C ALA A 3 5.21 -3.44 -19.28
N ILE A 4 4.62 -4.47 -18.66
CA ILE A 4 3.62 -4.29 -17.64
C ILE A 4 4.36 -3.52 -16.55
N LYS A 5 4.28 -2.18 -16.61
CA LYS A 5 4.68 -1.28 -15.54
C LYS A 5 3.74 -1.63 -14.40
N GLY A 6 4.06 -2.70 -13.68
CA GLY A 6 3.45 -3.01 -12.42
C GLY A 6 3.47 -1.72 -11.63
N ASN A 7 2.34 -1.33 -11.07
CA ASN A 7 2.26 -0.14 -10.24
C ASN A 7 2.57 -0.63 -8.83
N PRO A 8 3.87 -0.69 -8.43
CA PRO A 8 4.24 -1.28 -7.16
C PRO A 8 3.56 -0.50 -6.03
N VAL A 9 3.29 -1.22 -4.95
CA VAL A 9 2.68 -0.66 -3.76
C VAL A 9 3.47 -1.13 -2.56
N ASN A 10 4.02 -0.16 -1.85
CA ASN A 10 4.61 -0.29 -0.54
C ASN A 10 3.52 -0.05 0.51
N ILE A 11 3.49 -0.91 1.53
CA ILE A 11 2.62 -0.79 2.69
C ILE A 11 3.49 -0.44 3.88
N TYR A 12 3.12 0.64 4.56
CA TYR A 12 3.74 1.05 5.82
C TYR A 12 2.72 0.90 6.93
N GLU A 13 3.15 0.40 8.08
CA GLU A 13 2.35 0.34 9.30
C GLU A 13 2.86 1.35 10.32
N ASN A 14 1.94 2.07 10.95
CA ASN A 14 2.23 2.95 12.06
C ASN A 14 2.45 2.13 13.33
N PHE A 15 3.69 2.12 13.81
CA PHE A 15 4.03 1.64 15.14
C PHE A 15 3.99 2.84 16.08
N SER A 16 3.12 2.80 17.10
CA SER A 16 2.79 3.93 17.99
C SER A 16 3.99 4.67 18.60
N SER A 17 5.17 4.04 18.66
CA SER A 17 6.40 4.61 19.23
C SER A 17 7.46 5.01 18.20
N SER A 18 7.35 4.57 16.95
CA SER A 18 8.43 4.62 15.95
C SER A 18 8.01 5.11 14.56
N GLY A 19 6.74 5.46 14.39
CA GLY A 19 6.19 5.99 13.15
C GLY A 19 5.89 4.91 12.11
N PHE A 20 5.87 5.30 10.83
CA PHE A 20 5.53 4.41 9.72
C PHE A 20 6.73 3.54 9.31
N LYS A 21 6.62 2.23 9.52
CA LYS A 21 7.61 1.25 9.09
C LYS A 21 7.11 0.47 7.89
N LEU A 22 7.99 0.25 6.90
CA LEU A 22 7.67 -0.59 5.74
C LEU A 22 7.44 -2.03 6.21
N ILE A 23 6.24 -2.55 6.00
CA ILE A 23 5.87 -3.94 6.33
C ILE A 23 5.87 -4.84 5.10
N GLY A 24 5.79 -4.27 3.90
CA GLY A 24 5.82 -5.07 2.67
C GLY A 24 5.82 -4.23 1.41
N SER A 25 6.50 -4.75 0.38
CA SER A 25 6.50 -4.21 -0.97
C SER A 25 5.84 -5.21 -1.92
N PHE A 26 4.90 -4.73 -2.73
CA PHE A 26 4.09 -5.57 -3.60
C PHE A 26 4.16 -5.06 -5.04
N VAL A 27 4.19 -5.99 -6.00
CA VAL A 27 4.23 -5.69 -7.43
C VAL A 27 2.92 -5.04 -7.93
N SER A 28 1.82 -5.17 -7.18
CA SER A 28 0.53 -4.54 -7.53
C SER A 28 -0.37 -4.28 -6.33
N ALA A 29 -1.27 -3.32 -6.47
CA ALA A 29 -2.32 -3.02 -5.48
C ALA A 29 -3.24 -4.22 -5.18
N ARG A 30 -3.45 -5.12 -6.16
CA ARG A 30 -4.24 -6.34 -5.94
C ARG A 30 -3.55 -7.27 -4.93
N ARG A 31 -2.23 -7.44 -5.03
CA ARG A 31 -1.45 -8.27 -4.09
C ARG A 31 -1.36 -7.60 -2.72
N ALA A 32 -1.12 -6.29 -2.68
CA ALA A 32 -1.13 -5.51 -1.45
C ALA A 32 -2.50 -5.59 -0.72
N GLY A 33 -3.60 -5.50 -1.47
CA GLY A 33 -4.95 -5.63 -0.93
C GLY A 33 -5.19 -7.01 -0.33
N LYS A 34 -4.80 -8.08 -1.04
CA LYS A 34 -4.88 -9.46 -0.50
C LYS A 34 -4.10 -9.63 0.81
N PHE A 35 -2.92 -9.03 0.92
CA PHE A 35 -2.12 -9.10 2.15
C PHE A 35 -2.83 -8.47 3.36
N LEU A 36 -3.54 -7.36 3.15
CA LEU A 36 -4.32 -6.68 4.20
C LEU A 36 -5.78 -7.14 4.29
N GLY A 37 -6.21 -8.11 3.46
CA GLY A 37 -7.61 -8.53 3.38
C GLY A 37 -8.58 -7.46 2.87
N ILE A 38 -8.11 -6.50 2.06
CA ILE A 38 -8.92 -5.42 1.47
C ILE A 38 -8.90 -5.47 -0.07
N SER A 39 -9.81 -4.74 -0.70
CA SER A 39 -9.82 -4.63 -2.16
C SER A 39 -8.62 -3.83 -2.68
N GLY A 40 -8.12 -4.21 -3.85
CA GLY A 40 -7.04 -3.46 -4.52
C GLY A 40 -7.45 -2.03 -4.89
N SER A 41 -8.74 -1.77 -5.11
CA SER A 41 -9.26 -0.42 -5.37
C SER A 41 -9.14 0.48 -4.14
N THR A 42 -9.38 -0.05 -2.94
CA THR A 42 -9.14 0.68 -1.68
C THR A 42 -7.66 1.04 -1.56
N VAL A 43 -6.76 0.08 -1.78
CA VAL A 43 -5.32 0.36 -1.78
C VAL A 43 -4.95 1.49 -2.75
N ILE A 44 -5.49 1.47 -3.98
CA ILE A 44 -5.23 2.53 -4.98
C ILE A 44 -5.78 3.88 -4.51
N LYS A 45 -7.00 3.92 -3.97
CA LYS A 45 -7.63 5.15 -3.47
C LYS A 45 -6.77 5.79 -2.39
N TYR A 46 -6.38 5.01 -1.38
CA TYR A 46 -5.58 5.51 -0.27
C TYR A 46 -4.16 5.88 -0.72
N LYS A 47 -3.53 5.08 -1.59
CA LYS A 47 -2.23 5.39 -2.19
C LYS A 47 -2.23 6.73 -2.94
N ASN A 48 -3.24 6.97 -3.77
CA ASN A 48 -3.34 8.19 -4.57
C ASN A 48 -3.68 9.42 -3.70
N SER A 49 -4.48 9.23 -2.66
CA SER A 49 -4.83 10.32 -1.73
C SER A 49 -3.72 10.66 -0.71
N GLY A 50 -2.77 9.74 -0.49
CA GLY A 50 -1.79 9.84 0.60
C GLY A 50 -2.39 9.69 2.01
N ALA A 51 -3.70 9.42 2.13
CA ALA A 51 -4.38 9.27 3.39
C ALA A 51 -3.98 7.98 4.11
N ILE A 52 -4.10 8.00 5.43
CA ILE A 52 -3.82 6.84 6.28
C ILE A 52 -5.10 6.00 6.36
N PHE A 53 -4.99 4.73 6.03
CA PHE A 53 -6.06 3.76 6.18
C PHE A 53 -6.11 3.28 7.63
N LYS A 54 -7.27 3.45 8.29
CA LYS A 54 -7.52 3.06 9.68
C LYS A 54 -6.50 3.64 10.68
N ASP A 55 -5.95 4.83 10.40
CA ASP A 55 -4.88 5.48 11.20
C ASP A 55 -3.63 4.61 11.45
N ARG A 56 -3.50 3.52 10.67
CA ARG A 56 -2.52 2.47 10.89
C ARG A 56 -1.71 2.15 9.66
N TYR A 57 -2.31 2.19 8.47
CA TYR A 57 -1.64 1.78 7.23
C TYR A 57 -1.50 2.94 6.25
N LYS A 58 -0.32 3.12 5.69
CA LYS A 58 -0.05 4.07 4.62
C LYS A 58 0.42 3.34 3.37
N PHE A 59 -0.07 3.74 2.21
CA PHE A 59 0.30 3.15 0.93
C PHE A 59 1.14 4.14 0.11
N SER A 60 2.21 3.66 -0.50
CA SER A 60 3.09 4.44 -1.39
C SER A 60 3.40 3.65 -2.65
N SER A 61 3.74 4.33 -3.74
CA SER A 61 4.34 3.71 -4.94
C SER A 61 5.86 3.92 -5.02
N LYS A 62 6.42 4.64 -4.06
CA LYS A 62 7.84 4.98 -3.92
C LYS A 62 8.41 4.22 -2.74
#